data_AF-A0A8T9QCM7-F1
#
_entry.id   AF-A0A8T9QCM7-F1
#
_cell.length_a   1.000
_cell.length_b   1.000
_cell.length_c   1.000
_cell.angle_alpha   90.00
_cell.angle_beta   90.00
_cell.angle_gamma   90.00
#
_symmetry.space_group_name_H-M   'P 1'
#
loop_
_entity.id
_entity.type
_entity.pdbx_description
1 polymer ?
#
loop_
_entity_poly.entity_id
_entity_poly.type
_entity_poly.pdbx_seq_one_letter_code
_entity_poly.pdbx_strand_id
1 'polypeptide(L)' 'MSLKPGESQTVSFTISRDKLAFYNNDLQWTTEPGEFRLMLGSASDDIRLDADLTLAD' A
#
# COMPACT_ATOMS: atom_id res chain seq x y z
N MET A 1 -12.95 10.79 -12.83
CA MET A 1 -11.73 11.47 -13.29
C MET A 1 -11.26 10.75 -14.54
N SER A 2 -10.94 11.46 -15.63
CA SER A 2 -10.48 10.85 -16.88
C SER A 2 -9.34 11.71 -17.43
N LEU A 3 -8.30 11.06 -17.97
CA LEU A 3 -7.18 11.73 -18.61
C LEU A 3 -7.48 11.91 -20.10
N LYS A 4 -7.14 13.08 -20.64
CA LYS A 4 -7.13 13.30 -22.09
C LYS A 4 -5.96 12.56 -22.75
N PRO A 5 -5.99 12.31 -24.07
CA PRO A 5 -4.84 11.77 -24.78
C PRO A 5 -3.57 12.61 -24.53
N GLY A 6 -2.51 11.96 -24.08
CA GLY A 6 -1.22 12.60 -23.74
C GLY A 6 -1.17 13.27 -22.36
N GLU A 7 -2.27 13.30 -21.62
CA GLU A 7 -2.28 13.84 -20.25
C GLU A 7 -1.72 12.83 -19.25
N SER A 8 -1.01 13.35 -18.24
CA SER A 8 -0.51 12.58 -17.10
C SER A 8 -0.88 13.29 -15.82
N GLN A 9 -1.15 12.51 -14.77
CA GLN A 9 -1.49 13.04 -13.45
C GLN A 9 -0.75 12.25 -12.38
N THR A 10 -0.33 12.94 -11.32
CA THR A 10 0.22 12.31 -10.13
C THR A 10 -0.92 11.88 -9.22
N VAL A 11 -0.90 10.61 -8.80
CA VAL A 11 -1.82 10.07 -7.80
C VAL A 11 -1.03 9.80 -6.53
N SER A 12 -1.51 10.31 -5.40
CA SER A 12 -0.86 10.17 -4.10
C SER A 12 -1.70 9.29 -3.18
N PHE A 13 -1.06 8.32 -2.54
CA PHE A 13 -1.67 7.47 -1.52
C PHE A 13 -1.00 7.73 -0.18
N THR A 14 -1.81 7.95 0.85
CA THR A 14 -1.31 8.00 2.23
C THR A 14 -1.44 6.62 2.86
N ILE A 15 -0.30 6.03 3.24
CA ILE A 15 -0.25 4.77 4.00
C ILE A 15 -0.01 5.10 5.47
N SER A 16 -1.03 4.90 6.29
CA SER A 16 -0.98 5.06 7.74
C SER A 16 -0.86 3.69 8.41
N ARG A 17 -0.37 3.65 9.66
CA ARG A 17 -0.10 2.39 10.39
C ARG A 17 -1.34 1.48 10.49
N ASP A 18 -2.53 2.06 10.66
CA ASP A 18 -3.81 1.34 10.69
C ASP A 18 -4.14 0.60 9.38
N LYS A 19 -3.64 1.07 8.23
CA LYS A 19 -3.81 0.38 6.94
C LYS A 19 -2.92 -0.85 6.79
N LEU A 20 -1.92 -0.98 7.65
CA LEU A 20 -1.04 -2.14 7.75
C LEU A 20 -1.47 -3.09 8.87
N ALA A 21 -2.51 -2.73 9.64
CA ALA A 21 -2.96 -3.51 10.78
C ALA A 21 -3.71 -4.79 10.39
N PHE A 22 -3.62 -5.79 11.25
CA PHE A 22 -4.32 -7.05 11.16
C PHE A 22 -4.65 -7.57 12.57
N TYR A 23 -5.49 -8.61 12.66
CA TYR A 23 -5.72 -9.28 13.93
C TYR A 23 -4.58 -10.26 14.22
N ASN A 24 -3.90 -10.08 15.35
CA ASN A 24 -2.91 -11.05 15.83
C ASN A 24 -3.59 -12.29 16.44
N ASN A 25 -2.78 -13.22 16.95
CA ASN A 25 -3.26 -14.46 17.58
C ASN A 25 -4.12 -14.23 18.83
N ASP A 26 -3.97 -13.09 19.49
CA ASP A 26 -4.75 -12.69 20.67
C ASP A 26 -6.03 -11.91 20.30
N LEU A 27 -6.39 -11.89 19.00
CA LEU A 27 -7.53 -11.15 18.44
C LEU A 27 -7.44 -9.63 18.67
N GLN A 28 -6.23 -9.09 18.78
CA GLN A 28 -5.98 -7.67 18.89
C GLN A 28 -5.73 -7.08 17.50
N TRP A 29 -6.42 -5.97 17.18
CA TRP A 29 -6.13 -5.19 15.98
C TRP A 29 -4.84 -4.40 16.17
N THR A 30 -3.76 -4.85 15.55
CA THR A 30 -2.42 -4.28 15.75
C THR A 30 -1.62 -4.28 14.45
N THR A 31 -0.51 -3.54 14.45
CA THR A 31 0.46 -3.54 13.35
C THR A 31 1.84 -3.83 13.92
N GLU A 32 2.43 -4.93 13.45
CA GLU A 32 3.73 -5.38 13.89
C GLU A 32 4.86 -4.75 13.05
N PRO A 33 6.00 -4.39 13.67
CA PRO A 33 7.22 -3.99 12.97
C PRO A 33 7.67 -5.05 11.97
N GLY A 34 8.21 -4.62 10.84
CA GLY A 34 8.62 -5.53 9.77
C GLY A 34 8.68 -4.88 8.39
N GLU A 35 8.83 -5.73 7.37
CA GLU A 35 8.87 -5.31 5.97
C GLU A 35 7.51 -5.55 5.30
N PHE A 36 7.00 -4.51 4.64
CA PHE A 36 5.79 -4.56 3.85
C PHE A 36 6.13 -4.26 2.39
N ARG A 37 5.62 -5.08 1.47
CA ARG A 37 5.72 -4.81 0.04
C ARG A 37 4.50 -4.01 -0.41
N LEU A 38 4.73 -2.78 -0.86
CA LEU A 38 3.72 -1.96 -1.50
C LEU A 38 3.68 -2.33 -2.99
N MET A 39 2.49 -2.57 -3.53
CA MET A 39 2.28 -2.98 -4.92
C MET A 39 1.23 -2.07 -5.56
N LEU A 40 1.56 -1.48 -6.71
CA LEU A 40 0.67 -0.61 -7.49
C LEU A 40 0.50 -1.15 -8.90
N GLY A 41 -0.76 -1.19 -9.36
CA GLY A 41 -1.15 -1.81 -10.62
C GLY A 41 -2.55 -1.43 -11.05
N SER A 42 -2.94 -1.82 -12.28
CA SER A 42 -4.32 -1.64 -12.76
C SER A 42 -5.28 -2.68 -12.21
N ALA A 43 -4.74 -3.81 -11.76
CA ALA A 43 -5.46 -4.93 -11.18
C ALA A 43 -4.53 -5.65 -10.18
N SER A 44 -5.10 -6.51 -9.33
CA SER A 44 -4.33 -7.29 -8.35
C SER A 44 -3.31 -8.25 -8.98
N ASP A 45 -3.50 -8.59 -10.26
CA ASP A 45 -2.65 -9.44 -11.08
C ASP A 45 -1.90 -8.68 -12.19
N ASP A 46 -2.09 -7.35 -12.33
CA ASP A 46 -1.37 -6.46 -13.26
C ASP A 46 -0.62 -5.37 -12.47
N ILE A 47 0.46 -5.79 -11.81
CA ILE A 47 1.32 -4.95 -10.98
C ILE A 47 2.41 -4.32 -11.84
N ARG A 48 2.59 -3.00 -11.72
CA ARG A 48 3.49 -2.20 -12.57
C ARG A 48 4.57 -1.47 -11.80
N LEU A 49 4.40 -1.35 -10.48
CA LEU A 49 5.37 -0.78 -9.56
C LEU A 49 5.26 -1.50 -8.22
N ASP A 50 6.40 -1.79 -7.61
CA ASP A 50 6.49 -2.25 -6.24
C ASP A 50 7.61 -1.52 -5.48
N ALA A 51 7.47 -1.45 -4.16
CA ALA A 51 8.44 -0.84 -3.26
C ALA A 51 8.40 -1.51 -1.88
N ASP A 52 9.55 -1.60 -1.23
CA ASP A 52 9.66 -2.12 0.12
C ASP A 52 9.54 -0.97 1.15
N LEU A 53 8.72 -1.20 2.18
CA LEU A 53 8.49 -0.29 3.29
C LEU A 53 8.85 -1.00 4.60
N THR A 54 9.82 -0.45 5.33
CA THR A 54 10.14 -0.92 6.69
C THR A 54 9.32 -0.14 7.71
N LEU A 55 8.50 -0.86 8.48
CA LEU A 55 7.88 -0.32 9.69
C LEU A 55 8.79 -0.65 10.88
N ALA A 56 9.39 0.38 11.46
CA ALA A 56 10.14 0.28 12.71
C ALA A 56 9.20 0.34 13.93
N ASP A 57 9.73 -0.04 15.10
CA ASP A 57 9.05 -0.04 16.41
C ASP A 57 8.45 1.33 16.80
#